data_AF-A0A3A9G3I4-F1
#
_entry.id   AF-A0A3A9G3I4-F1
#
_cell.length_a   1.000
_cell.length_b   1.000
_cell.length_c   1.000
_cell.angle_alpha   90.00
_cell.angle_beta   90.00
_cell.angle_gamma   90.00
#
_symmetry.space_group_name_H-M   'P 1'
#
loop_
_entity.id
_entity.type
_entity.pdbx_description
1 polymer ?
#
loop_
_entity_poly.entity_id
_entity_poly.type
_entity_poly.pdbx_seq_one_letter_code
_entity_poly.pdbx_strand_id
1 'polypeptide(L)'
;MGRPKKTDSNPTDYKRGFNAENYERLYPWARRGRKAFYTMAAKQAGASLNEFIIAAIEEKMERDSPEIYAQMQEQEKRDTEQ
;
A
#
# COMPACT_ATOMS: atom_id res chain seq x y z
N MET A 1 4.50 46.41 9.46
CA MET A 1 5.47 45.46 8.89
C MET A 1 4.94 44.05 9.12
N GLY A 2 4.35 43.43 8.09
CA GLY A 2 3.82 42.07 8.18
C GLY A 2 4.97 41.06 8.31
N ARG A 3 4.80 40.08 9.21
CA ARG A 3 5.76 39.00 9.43
C ARG A 3 6.06 38.29 8.10
N PRO A 4 7.33 38.15 7.68
CA PRO A 4 7.66 37.41 6.46
C PRO A 4 7.23 35.95 6.65
N LYS A 5 6.31 35.50 5.79
CA LYS A 5 5.91 34.10 5.72
C LYS A 5 7.10 33.34 5.15
N LYS A 6 7.68 32.43 5.93
CA LYS A 6 8.73 31.53 5.43
C LYS A 6 8.16 30.83 4.20
N THR A 7 8.97 30.72 3.15
CA THR A 7 8.65 29.97 1.94
C THR A 7 8.30 28.54 2.33
N ASP A 8 6.99 28.34 2.42
CA ASP A 8 6.32 27.14 2.88
C ASP A 8 6.72 25.98 1.96
N SER A 9 7.38 24.95 2.47
CA SER A 9 7.34 23.62 1.86
C SER A 9 5.86 23.29 1.70
N ASN A 10 5.34 23.33 0.47
CA ASN A 10 3.93 23.16 0.20
C ASN A 10 3.47 21.86 0.88
N PRO A 11 2.44 21.87 1.74
CA PRO A 11 1.93 20.66 2.39
C PRO A 11 1.62 19.52 1.40
N THR A 12 1.35 19.88 0.14
CA THR A 12 1.17 18.97 -0.99
C THR A 12 2.46 18.25 -1.37
N ASP A 13 3.59 18.97 -1.41
CA ASP A 13 4.90 18.42 -1.77
C ASP A 13 5.42 17.52 -0.65
N TYR A 14 5.21 17.90 0.60
CA TYR A 14 5.53 17.06 1.76
C TYR A 14 4.78 15.71 1.73
N LYS A 15 3.45 15.74 1.49
CA LYS A 15 2.64 14.51 1.38
C LYS A 15 3.05 13.64 0.19
N ARG A 16 3.47 14.25 -0.93
CA ARG A 16 3.96 13.51 -2.09
C ARG A 16 5.28 12.82 -1.82
N GLY A 17 6.24 13.52 -1.20
CA GLY A 17 7.53 12.96 -0.80
C GLY A 17 7.36 11.78 0.15
N PHE A 18 6.62 11.99 1.25
CA PHE A 18 6.35 10.94 2.23
C PHE A 18 5.69 9.70 1.60
N ASN A 19 4.70 9.88 0.73
CA ASN A 19 4.04 8.74 0.10
C ASN A 19 4.92 8.00 -0.90
N ALA A 20 5.82 8.70 -1.61
CA ALA A 20 6.74 8.09 -2.57
C ALA A 20 7.90 7.35 -1.88
N GLU A 21 8.31 7.82 -0.70
CA GLU A 21 9.37 7.20 0.11
C GLU A 21 8.88 5.94 0.84
N ASN A 22 7.63 5.94 1.33
CA ASN A 22 7.14 4.87 2.21
C ASN A 22 6.24 3.84 1.53
N TYR A 23 5.72 4.13 0.33
CA TYR A 23 4.74 3.25 -0.33
C TYR A 23 5.00 3.08 -1.82
N GLU A 24 4.96 1.84 -2.28
CA GLU A 24 4.87 1.52 -3.71
C GLU A 24 3.40 1.41 -4.15
N ARG A 25 3.10 1.82 -5.39
CA ARG A 25 1.72 1.80 -5.92
C ARG A 25 1.45 0.52 -6.70
N LEU A 26 0.51 -0.27 -6.21
CA LEU A 26 -0.09 -1.36 -6.98
C LEU A 26 -1.04 -0.74 -8.04
N TYR A 27 -0.83 -1.07 -9.33
CA TYR A 27 -1.68 -0.63 -10.45
C TYR A 27 -2.56 -1.76 -11.04
N PRO A 28 -3.49 -2.36 -10.27
CA PRO A 28 -4.36 -3.40 -10.77
C PRO A 28 -5.49 -2.83 -11.64
N TRP A 29 -5.69 -3.44 -12.80
CA TRP A 29 -6.84 -3.16 -13.65
C TRP A 29 -8.00 -4.10 -13.30
N ALA A 30 -9.07 -3.53 -12.74
CA ALA A 30 -10.29 -4.27 -12.45
C ALA A 30 -11.34 -4.08 -13.55
N ARG A 31 -12.15 -5.11 -13.81
CA ARG A 31 -13.29 -4.98 -14.73
C ARG A 31 -14.24 -3.87 -14.25
N ARG A 32 -14.75 -3.07 -15.19
CA ARG A 32 -15.65 -1.96 -14.89
C ARG A 32 -16.82 -2.42 -14.01
N GLY A 33 -17.11 -1.67 -12.95
CA GLY A 33 -18.16 -1.99 -11.97
C GLY A 33 -17.73 -2.90 -10.80
N ARG A 34 -16.64 -3.67 -10.93
CA ARG A 34 -16.17 -4.56 -9.85
C ARG A 34 -15.56 -3.82 -8.66
N LYS A 35 -15.11 -2.57 -8.84
CA LYS A 35 -14.57 -1.75 -7.75
C LYS A 35 -15.55 -1.61 -6.58
N ALA A 36 -16.84 -1.42 -6.86
CA ALA A 36 -17.87 -1.32 -5.83
C ALA A 36 -18.00 -2.62 -5.03
N PHE A 37 -17.98 -3.76 -5.73
CA PHE A 37 -17.99 -5.08 -5.10
C PHE A 37 -16.78 -5.28 -4.18
N TYR A 38 -15.56 -4.98 -4.63
CA TYR A 38 -14.36 -5.11 -3.80
C TYR A 38 -14.39 -4.16 -2.59
N THR A 39 -14.93 -2.96 -2.78
CA THR A 39 -15.05 -1.99 -1.68
C THR A 39 -16.05 -2.47 -0.62
N MET A 40 -17.15 -3.11 -1.03
CA MET A 40 -18.09 -3.74 -0.10
C MET A 40 -17.46 -4.93 0.62
N ALA A 41 -16.72 -5.78 -0.09
CA ALA A 41 -16.01 -6.91 0.52
C ALA A 41 -14.98 -6.44 1.57
N ALA A 42 -14.18 -5.43 1.24
CA ALA A 42 -13.23 -4.83 2.17
C ALA A 42 -13.92 -4.26 3.42
N LYS A 43 -15.02 -3.53 3.24
CA LYS A 43 -15.83 -3.01 4.35
C LYS A 43 -16.38 -4.13 5.25
N GLN A 44 -16.83 -5.24 4.67
CA GLN A 44 -17.32 -6.39 5.42
C GLN A 44 -16.20 -7.05 6.24
N ALA A 45 -14.98 -7.07 5.69
CA ALA A 45 -13.79 -7.54 6.39
C ALA A 45 -13.22 -6.51 7.41
N GLY A 46 -13.84 -5.33 7.53
CA GLY A 46 -13.37 -4.27 8.43
C GLY A 46 -12.07 -3.59 7.99
N ALA A 47 -11.66 -3.77 6.73
CA ALA A 47 -10.41 -3.27 6.19
C ALA A 47 -10.62 -2.20 5.10
N SER A 48 -9.61 -1.38 4.85
CA SER A 48 -9.58 -0.55 3.64
C SER A 48 -9.46 -1.44 2.40
N LEU A 49 -9.84 -0.92 1.21
CA LEU A 49 -9.69 -1.66 -0.04
C LEU A 49 -8.22 -2.04 -0.30
N ASN A 50 -7.27 -1.19 0.09
CA ASN A 50 -5.84 -1.45 -0.10
C ASN A 50 -5.36 -2.60 0.79
N GLU A 51 -5.62 -2.53 2.10
CA GLU A 51 -5.27 -3.58 3.05
C GLU A 51 -5.92 -4.91 2.67
N PHE A 52 -7.19 -4.88 2.25
CA PHE A 52 -7.91 -6.07 1.81
C PHE A 52 -7.25 -6.73 0.59
N ILE A 53 -6.75 -5.93 -0.36
CA ILE A 53 -6.04 -6.47 -1.54
C ILE A 53 -4.69 -7.07 -1.13
N ILE A 54 -3.92 -6.36 -0.30
CA ILE A 54 -2.60 -6.83 0.16
C ILE A 54 -2.75 -8.14 0.94
N ALA A 55 -3.64 -8.16 1.94
CA ALA A 55 -3.90 -9.35 2.74
C ALA A 55 -4.37 -10.54 1.89
N ALA A 56 -5.23 -10.30 0.90
CA ALA A 56 -5.68 -11.37 0.00
C ALA A 56 -4.56 -11.93 -0.88
N ILE A 57 -3.56 -11.12 -1.26
CA ILE A 57 -2.40 -11.57 -2.01
C ILE A 57 -1.49 -12.42 -1.11
N GLU A 58 -1.20 -11.93 0.10
CA GLU A 58 -0.38 -12.63 1.09
C GLU A 58 -1.00 -13.96 1.50
N GLU A 59 -2.29 -13.97 1.87
CA GLU A 59 -3.03 -15.19 2.22
C GLU A 59 -3.02 -16.20 1.08
N LYS A 60 -3.19 -15.73 -0.17
CA LYS A 60 -3.14 -16.60 -1.35
C LYS A 60 -1.74 -17.20 -1.54
N MET A 61 -0.67 -16.41 -1.34
CA MET A 61 0.70 -16.90 -1.46
C MET A 61 1.05 -17.88 -0.34
N GLU A 62 0.66 -17.59 0.89
CA GLU A 62 0.86 -18.47 2.03
C GLU A 62 0.15 -19.81 1.82
N ARG A 63 -1.09 -19.78 1.30
CA ARG A 63 -1.86 -21.00 1.05
C ARG A 63 -1.35 -21.81 -0.14
N ASP A 64 -1.08 -21.15 -1.27
CA ASP A 64 -0.79 -21.84 -2.53
C ASP A 64 0.72 -22.14 -2.68
N SER A 65 1.61 -21.43 -1.98
CA SER A 65 3.07 -21.53 -2.12
C SER A 65 3.83 -21.11 -0.85
N PRO A 66 3.65 -21.82 0.27
CA PRO A 66 4.19 -21.43 1.58
C PRO A 66 5.72 -21.33 1.61
N GLU A 67 6.43 -22.23 0.91
CA GLU A 67 7.89 -22.22 0.85
C GLU A 67 8.44 -20.97 0.13
N ILE A 68 7.81 -20.58 -0.98
CA ILE A 68 8.18 -19.37 -1.73
C ILE A 68 7.84 -18.14 -0.90
N TYR A 69 6.68 -18.14 -0.24
CA TYR A 69 6.28 -17.04 0.64
C TYR A 69 7.29 -16.81 1.77
N ALA A 70 7.74 -17.88 2.43
CA ALA A 70 8.78 -17.80 3.45
C ALA A 70 10.12 -17.26 2.89
N GLN A 71 10.54 -17.72 1.71
CA GLN A 71 11.75 -17.20 1.05
C GLN A 71 11.66 -15.71 0.72
N MET A 72 10.51 -15.24 0.23
CA MET A 72 10.28 -13.81 -0.05
C MET A 72 10.37 -12.97 1.23
N GLN A 73 9.77 -13.45 2.32
CA GLN A 73 9.83 -12.79 3.64
C GLN A 73 11.26 -12.69 4.19
N GLU A 74 12.08 -13.73 4.00
CA GLU A 74 13.49 -13.69 4.39
C GLU A 74 14.32 -12.76 3.50
N GLN A 75 13.97 -12.62 2.22
CA GLN A 75 14.64 -11.68 1.32
C GLN A 75 14.29 -10.24 1.68
N GLU A 76 13.02 -9.92 1.93
CA GLU A 76 12.59 -8.60 2.36
C GLU A 76 13.29 -8.16 3.65
N LYS A 77 13.37 -9.04 4.66
CA LYS A 77 14.12 -8.75 5.90
C LYS A 77 15.58 -8.40 5.61
N ARG A 78 16.26 -9.20 4.77
CA ARG A 78 17.66 -8.95 4.38
C ARG A 78 17.85 -7.63 3.64
N ASP A 79 16.87 -7.21 2.83
CA ASP A 79 16.93 -5.97 2.07
C ASP A 79 16.64 -4.75 2.95
N THR A 80 15.79 -4.89 3.98
CA THR A 80 15.50 -3.81 4.95
C THR A 80 16.55 -3.65 6.06
N GLU A 81 17.36 -4.68 6.32
CA GLU A 81 18.44 -4.68 7.33
C GLU A 81 19.81 -4.26 6.77
N GLN A 82 19.94 -4.04 5.45
CA GLN A 82 21.15 -3.55 4.77
C GLN A 82 21.16 -2.02 4.60
#